data_AF-A0A7C7JTU2-F1
#
_entry.id   AF-A0A7C7JTU2-F1
#
_cell.length_a   1.000
_cell.length_b   1.000
_cell.length_c   1.000
_cell.angle_alpha   90.00
_cell.angle_beta   90.00
_cell.angle_gamma   90.00
#
_symmetry.space_group_name_H-M   'P 1'
#
loop_
_entity.id
_entity.type
_entity.pdbx_description
1 polymer ?
#
loop_
_entity_poly.entity_id
_entity_poly.type
_entity_poly.pdbx_seq_one_letter_code
_entity_poly.pdbx_strand_id
1 'polypeptide(L)'
;MRARRPIYLCAALLTVGSVMELSAQTPSTFIVESPTMRTGEMMPRKYSPDGPNLSPPLTWRGLPAETRQIAVICQDHGAGNPPPWVHWIIYNIPGNAMGLPEGIPFESTDPMPREITGATHGNNGWGLSMYRGPAPPRNSVHHY
;
A
#
# COMPACT_ATOMS: atom_id res chain seq x y z
N MET A 1 72.73 -15.38 -40.43
CA MET A 1 72.05 -14.62 -39.36
C MET A 1 70.57 -14.56 -39.68
N ARG A 2 69.70 -15.20 -38.90
CA ARG A 2 68.26 -15.36 -39.19
C ARG A 2 67.47 -14.58 -38.13
N ALA A 3 66.88 -13.45 -38.52
CA ALA A 3 66.12 -12.57 -37.62
C ALA A 3 64.76 -13.19 -37.29
N ARG A 4 64.46 -13.35 -36.00
CA ARG A 4 63.16 -13.81 -35.48
C ARG A 4 62.26 -12.59 -35.27
N ARG A 5 61.07 -12.59 -35.86
CA ARG A 5 60.02 -11.58 -35.62
C ARG A 5 59.27 -11.91 -34.31
N PRO A 6 58.96 -10.92 -33.45
CA PRO A 6 58.14 -11.17 -32.27
C PRO A 6 56.65 -11.21 -32.68
N ILE A 7 55.92 -12.18 -32.12
CA ILE A 7 54.47 -12.29 -32.19
C ILE A 7 53.93 -11.61 -30.93
N TYR A 8 53.13 -10.55 -31.09
CA TYR A 8 52.42 -9.93 -29.98
C TYR A 8 51.08 -10.65 -29.77
N LEU A 9 50.90 -11.23 -28.59
CA LEU A 9 49.65 -11.85 -28.16
C LEU A 9 48.80 -10.78 -27.46
N CYS A 10 47.74 -10.29 -28.12
CA CYS A 10 46.74 -9.44 -27.48
C CYS A 10 45.89 -10.30 -26.53
N ALA A 11 45.99 -10.06 -25.23
CA ALA A 11 45.08 -10.62 -24.24
C ALA A 11 43.77 -9.82 -24.27
N ALA A 12 42.66 -10.46 -24.63
CA ALA A 12 41.33 -9.87 -24.53
C ALA A 12 40.86 -9.96 -23.07
N LEU A 13 40.66 -8.82 -22.40
CA LEU A 13 39.96 -8.75 -21.12
C LEU A 13 38.46 -9.00 -21.36
N LEU A 14 37.98 -10.17 -20.94
CA LEU A 14 36.55 -10.45 -20.83
C LEU A 14 36.02 -9.76 -19.56
N THR A 15 35.33 -8.64 -19.72
CA THR A 15 34.53 -8.07 -18.63
C THR A 15 33.33 -8.97 -18.40
N VAL A 16 33.31 -9.67 -17.27
CA VAL A 16 32.14 -10.40 -16.82
C VAL A 16 31.09 -9.36 -16.43
N GLY A 17 30.15 -9.10 -17.33
CA GLY A 17 28.97 -8.29 -17.03
C GLY A 17 28.16 -8.98 -15.93
N SER A 18 27.97 -8.31 -14.80
CA SER A 18 27.07 -8.79 -13.75
C SER A 18 25.65 -8.80 -14.32
N VAL A 19 25.12 -10.00 -14.53
CA VAL A 19 23.71 -10.21 -14.79
C VAL A 19 22.95 -9.89 -13.50
N MET A 20 22.20 -8.79 -13.50
CA MET A 20 21.20 -8.58 -12.46
C MET A 20 20.09 -9.60 -12.68
N GLU A 21 20.08 -10.66 -11.87
CA GLU A 21 18.95 -11.58 -11.81
C GLU A 21 17.73 -10.80 -11.31
N LEU A 22 16.79 -10.55 -12.22
CA LEU A 22 15.46 -10.08 -11.86
C LEU A 22 14.73 -11.27 -11.20
N SER A 23 14.99 -11.48 -9.91
CA SER A 23 14.21 -12.41 -9.11
C SER A 23 12.77 -11.90 -9.09
N ALA A 24 11.86 -12.61 -9.75
CA ALA A 24 10.44 -12.42 -9.53
C ALA A 24 10.18 -12.61 -8.02
N GLN A 25 9.77 -11.54 -7.34
CA GLN A 25 9.47 -11.61 -5.92
C GLN A 25 8.24 -12.52 -5.76
N THR A 26 8.44 -13.70 -5.19
CA THR A 26 7.32 -14.55 -4.76
C THR A 26 6.39 -13.69 -3.93
N PRO A 27 5.07 -13.64 -4.22
CA PRO A 27 4.16 -12.83 -3.43
C PRO A 27 4.29 -13.27 -1.97
N SER A 28 4.86 -12.38 -1.16
CA SER A 28 5.00 -12.59 0.26
C SER A 28 3.61 -12.42 0.83
N THR A 29 3.03 -13.51 1.33
CA THR A 29 1.77 -13.42 2.06
C THR A 29 2.06 -12.75 3.40
N PHE A 30 1.50 -11.57 3.60
CA PHE A 30 1.43 -10.91 4.90
C PHE A 30 -0.02 -10.91 5.36
N ILE A 31 -0.23 -10.75 6.66
CA ILE A 31 -1.55 -10.79 7.28
C ILE A 31 -1.99 -9.36 7.57
N VAL A 32 -3.25 -9.05 7.27
CA VAL A 32 -3.92 -7.80 7.64
C VAL A 32 -5.15 -8.14 8.47
N GLU A 33 -5.30 -7.50 9.62
CA GLU A 33 -6.39 -7.73 10.57
C GLU A 33 -6.90 -6.40 11.13
N SER A 34 -8.10 -6.41 11.67
CA SER A 34 -8.67 -5.30 12.44
C SER A 34 -9.23 -5.83 13.77
N PRO A 35 -9.00 -5.12 14.89
CA PRO A 35 -9.62 -5.49 16.17
C PRO A 35 -11.14 -5.27 16.19
N THR A 36 -11.69 -4.52 15.22
CA THR A 36 -13.08 -4.07 15.21
C THR A 36 -13.87 -4.51 13.98
N MET A 37 -13.21 -5.10 12.98
CA MET A 37 -13.85 -5.58 11.75
C MET A 37 -13.44 -7.04 11.48
N ARG A 38 -14.35 -7.79 10.85
CA ARG A 38 -14.09 -9.15 10.38
C ARG A 38 -14.56 -9.28 8.93
N THR A 39 -13.83 -10.06 8.15
CA THR A 39 -14.18 -10.35 6.75
C THR A 39 -15.57 -10.97 6.66
N GLY A 40 -16.42 -10.40 5.80
CA GLY A 40 -17.78 -10.87 5.57
C GLY A 40 -18.81 -10.44 6.61
N GLU A 41 -18.41 -9.72 7.66
CA GLU A 41 -19.33 -9.13 8.63
C GLU A 41 -19.73 -7.70 8.25
N MET A 42 -20.80 -7.22 8.86
CA MET A 42 -21.27 -5.85 8.67
C MET A 42 -20.24 -4.85 9.20
N MET A 43 -19.99 -3.79 8.41
CA MET A 43 -19.15 -2.67 8.83
C MET A 43 -19.71 -2.03 10.12
N PRO A 44 -18.90 -1.87 11.18
CA PRO A 44 -19.31 -1.13 12.37
C PRO A 44 -19.77 0.29 12.04
N ARG A 45 -20.90 0.73 12.62
CA ARG A 45 -21.50 2.06 12.37
C ARG A 45 -20.53 3.23 12.55
N LYS A 46 -19.54 3.11 13.43
CA LYS A 46 -18.57 4.20 13.66
C LYS A 46 -17.65 4.49 12.48
N TYR A 47 -17.56 3.56 11.52
CA TYR A 47 -16.81 3.71 10.27
C TYR A 47 -17.71 4.06 9.09
N SER A 48 -18.96 4.46 9.32
CA SER A 48 -19.86 4.96 8.28
C SER A 48 -20.38 6.36 8.62
N PRO A 49 -20.99 7.07 7.65
CA PRO A 49 -21.68 8.33 7.91
C PRO A 49 -22.88 8.23 8.85
N ASP A 50 -23.36 7.02 9.18
CA ASP A 50 -24.39 6.81 10.20
C ASP A 50 -23.82 6.89 11.64
N GLY A 51 -22.50 6.95 11.77
CA GLY A 51 -21.78 7.21 13.02
C GLY A 51 -20.75 8.32 12.84
N PRO A 52 -19.65 8.32 13.63
CA PRO A 52 -18.63 9.36 13.52
C PRO A 52 -17.74 9.30 12.27
N ASN A 53 -17.96 8.33 11.36
CA ASN A 53 -17.25 8.20 10.08
C ASN A 53 -15.71 8.16 10.21
N LEU A 54 -15.21 7.44 11.22
CA LEU A 54 -13.77 7.29 11.48
C LEU A 54 -13.15 6.28 10.49
N SER A 55 -11.88 6.47 10.13
CA SER A 55 -11.13 5.41 9.45
C SER A 55 -10.93 4.21 10.37
N PRO A 56 -11.09 2.96 9.89
CA PRO A 56 -10.95 1.80 10.75
C PRO A 56 -9.48 1.52 11.12
N PRO A 57 -9.23 0.97 12.33
CA PRO A 57 -7.89 0.52 12.71
C PRO A 57 -7.54 -0.74 11.93
N LEU A 58 -6.30 -0.80 11.46
CA LEU A 58 -5.71 -1.96 10.79
C LEU A 58 -4.41 -2.32 11.49
N THR A 59 -4.10 -3.61 11.47
CA THR A 59 -2.82 -4.14 11.91
C THR A 59 -2.32 -5.10 10.86
N TRP A 60 -1.01 -5.20 10.69
CA TRP A 60 -0.43 -6.16 9.77
C TRP A 60 0.84 -6.79 10.34
N ARG A 61 1.15 -8.00 9.88
CA ARG A 61 2.35 -8.75 10.26
C ARG A 61 2.85 -9.58 9.10
N GLY A 62 4.15 -9.88 9.11
CA GLY A 62 4.79 -10.67 8.08
C GLY A 62 5.03 -9.91 6.76
N LEU A 63 5.14 -8.58 6.81
CA LEU A 63 5.57 -7.80 5.65
C LEU A 63 6.94 -8.28 5.16
N PRO A 64 7.20 -8.26 3.84
CA PRO A 64 8.52 -8.59 3.33
C PRO A 64 9.60 -7.69 3.96
N ALA A 65 10.76 -8.25 4.28
CA ALA A 65 11.81 -7.55 5.04
C ALA A 65 12.27 -6.24 4.38
N GLU A 66 12.24 -6.18 3.06
CA GLU A 66 12.63 -5.02 2.26
C GLU A 66 11.49 -4.00 2.03
N THR A 67 10.37 -4.10 2.77
CA THR A 67 9.25 -3.15 2.64
C THR A 67 9.72 -1.75 3.00
N ARG A 68 9.71 -0.85 2.02
CA ARG A 68 10.09 0.55 2.23
C ARG A 68 8.92 1.41 2.66
N GLN A 69 7.79 1.22 2.01
CA GLN A 69 6.56 1.97 2.25
C GLN A 69 5.34 1.09 2.02
N ILE A 70 4.23 1.47 2.63
CA ILE A 70 2.94 0.79 2.55
C ILE A 70 1.90 1.78 2.02
N ALA A 71 0.90 1.24 1.32
CA ALA A 71 -0.30 1.96 0.94
C ALA A 71 -1.54 1.13 1.30
N VAL A 72 -2.62 1.80 1.67
CA VAL A 72 -3.92 1.21 1.95
C VAL A 72 -4.96 1.87 1.05
N ILE A 73 -5.78 1.05 0.40
CA ILE A 73 -6.86 1.48 -0.48
C ILE A 73 -8.13 0.75 -0.03
N CYS A 74 -9.21 1.48 0.20
CA CYS A 74 -10.54 0.92 0.47
C CYS A 74 -11.43 1.11 -0.76
N GLN A 75 -11.99 0.02 -1.30
CA GLN A 75 -12.62 0.01 -2.62
C GLN A 75 -13.98 -0.71 -2.58
N ASP A 76 -15.01 -0.05 -3.08
CA ASP A 76 -16.34 -0.62 -3.28
C ASP A 76 -16.53 -1.02 -4.74
N HIS A 77 -16.49 -2.32 -5.03
CA HIS A 77 -16.75 -2.86 -6.38
C HIS A 77 -18.25 -2.92 -6.72
N GLY A 78 -19.14 -2.73 -5.75
CA GLY A 78 -20.58 -2.59 -5.93
C GLY A 78 -21.03 -1.16 -6.25
N ALA A 79 -20.10 -0.18 -6.25
CA ALA A 79 -20.38 1.22 -6.54
C ALA A 79 -19.42 1.82 -7.58
N GLY A 80 -19.79 2.99 -8.09
CA GLY A 80 -19.05 3.71 -9.14
C GLY A 80 -19.47 3.29 -10.56
N ASN A 81 -19.28 4.19 -11.52
CA ASN A 81 -19.51 3.92 -12.93
C ASN A 81 -18.38 4.56 -13.77
N PRO A 82 -17.34 3.78 -14.15
CA PRO A 82 -17.11 2.37 -13.86
C PRO A 82 -16.69 2.12 -12.39
N PRO A 83 -16.88 0.90 -11.85
CA PRO A 83 -16.33 0.48 -10.56
C PRO A 83 -14.79 0.32 -10.61
N PRO A 84 -14.09 0.35 -9.46
CA PRO A 84 -14.63 0.53 -8.11
C PRO A 84 -14.79 2.00 -7.68
N TRP A 85 -15.65 2.24 -6.70
CA TRP A 85 -15.65 3.49 -5.96
C TRP A 85 -14.61 3.45 -4.84
N VAL A 86 -13.68 4.42 -4.81
CA VAL A 86 -12.60 4.45 -3.81
C VAL A 86 -13.03 5.28 -2.60
N HIS A 87 -13.09 4.66 -1.43
CA HIS A 87 -13.48 5.29 -0.17
C HIS A 87 -12.33 5.96 0.56
N TRP A 88 -11.11 5.42 0.41
CA TRP A 88 -9.92 5.93 1.08
C TRP A 88 -8.67 5.48 0.36
N ILE A 89 -7.70 6.40 0.28
CA ILE A 89 -6.32 6.13 -0.10
C ILE A 89 -5.43 6.76 0.96
N ILE A 90 -4.48 6.00 1.49
CA ILE A 90 -3.38 6.52 2.31
C ILE A 90 -2.09 5.79 1.91
N TYR A 91 -1.01 6.55 1.68
CA TYR A 91 0.26 6.03 1.18
C TYR A 91 1.43 6.74 1.86
N ASN A 92 2.67 6.42 1.47
CA ASN A 92 3.90 6.86 2.15
C ASN A 92 3.99 6.41 3.62
N ILE A 93 3.21 5.41 4.02
CA ILE A 93 3.28 4.82 5.36
C ILE A 93 4.66 4.16 5.49
N PRO A 94 5.45 4.42 6.54
CA PRO A 94 6.76 3.79 6.73
C PRO A 94 6.68 2.26 6.68
N GLY A 95 7.63 1.60 6.02
CA GLY A 95 7.63 0.14 5.89
C GLY A 95 7.81 -0.63 7.20
N ASN A 96 8.23 0.04 8.27
CA ASN A 96 8.30 -0.49 9.63
C ASN A 96 7.04 -0.22 10.48
N ALA A 97 6.04 0.48 9.93
CA ALA A 97 4.74 0.62 10.60
C ALA A 97 4.08 -0.77 10.73
N MET A 98 3.33 -0.97 11.81
CA MET A 98 2.66 -2.24 12.11
C MET A 98 1.13 -2.19 11.92
N GLY A 99 0.62 -1.04 11.49
CA GLY A 99 -0.81 -0.81 11.35
C GLY A 99 -1.17 0.65 11.10
N LEU A 100 -2.49 0.89 11.06
CA LEU A 100 -3.11 2.20 11.07
C LEU A 100 -3.96 2.32 12.34
N PRO A 101 -3.84 3.41 13.11
CA PRO A 101 -4.77 3.68 14.20
C PRO A 101 -6.17 4.01 13.66
N GLU A 102 -7.15 3.94 14.54
CA GLU A 102 -8.52 4.38 14.24
C GLU A 102 -8.58 5.91 14.11
N GLY A 103 -9.39 6.41 13.18
CA GLY A 103 -9.70 7.83 13.07
C GLY A 103 -8.49 8.71 12.73
N ILE A 104 -7.71 8.34 11.72
CA ILE A 104 -6.57 9.13 11.26
C ILE A 104 -7.06 10.51 10.82
N PRO A 105 -6.45 11.61 11.32
CA PRO A 105 -6.84 12.97 10.95
C PRO A 105 -6.56 13.22 9.47
N PHE A 106 -7.41 14.00 8.81
CA PHE A 106 -7.25 14.36 7.40
C PHE A 106 -7.02 15.87 7.17
N GLU A 107 -7.27 16.69 8.19
CA GLU A 107 -6.97 18.12 8.14
C GLU A 107 -5.46 18.34 8.14
N SER A 108 -4.97 19.20 7.25
CA SER A 108 -3.53 19.44 7.09
C SER A 108 -2.88 20.09 8.31
N THR A 109 -3.68 20.67 9.20
CA THR A 109 -3.23 21.27 10.48
C THR A 109 -3.00 20.23 11.56
N ASP A 110 -3.59 19.05 11.44
CA ASP A 110 -3.47 17.99 12.44
C ASP A 110 -2.32 17.05 12.07
N PRO A 111 -1.36 16.82 12.98
CA PRO A 111 -0.24 15.95 12.70
C PRO A 111 -0.69 14.49 12.52
N MET A 112 -0.05 13.78 11.59
CA MET A 112 -0.20 12.32 11.49
C MET A 112 0.24 11.65 12.81
N PRO A 113 -0.38 10.53 13.20
CA PRO A 113 0.09 9.70 14.30
C PRO A 113 1.56 9.32 14.13
N ARG A 114 2.30 9.27 15.24
CA ARG A 114 3.76 9.10 15.24
C ARG A 114 4.19 7.83 14.50
N GLU A 115 3.43 6.76 14.63
CA GLU A 115 3.66 5.44 14.07
C GLU A 115 3.61 5.42 12.54
N ILE A 116 2.95 6.42 11.95
CA ILE A 116 2.78 6.57 10.49
C ILE A 116 3.23 7.94 10.00
N THR A 117 4.18 8.57 10.71
CA THR A 117 4.76 9.85 10.31
C THR A 117 5.24 9.77 8.84
N GLY A 118 4.78 10.72 8.01
CA GLY A 118 5.06 10.73 6.57
C GLY A 118 3.94 10.14 5.71
N ALA A 119 2.97 9.46 6.30
CA ALA A 119 1.77 9.02 5.60
C ALA A 119 1.01 10.22 5.01
N THR A 120 0.37 10.01 3.87
CA THR A 120 -0.35 11.04 3.13
C THR A 120 -1.66 10.48 2.60
N HIS A 121 -2.75 11.24 2.77
CA HIS A 121 -4.04 10.91 2.17
C HIS A 121 -4.02 11.21 0.66
N GLY A 122 -4.45 10.25 -0.15
CA GLY A 122 -4.70 10.44 -1.57
C GLY A 122 -6.14 10.85 -1.86
N ASN A 123 -6.37 11.43 -3.04
CA ASN A 123 -7.72 11.76 -3.50
C ASN A 123 -8.55 10.48 -3.68
N ASN A 124 -9.66 10.37 -2.96
CA ASN A 124 -10.62 9.28 -3.08
C ASN A 124 -11.58 9.50 -4.28
N GLY A 125 -12.62 8.65 -4.42
CA GLY A 125 -13.59 8.73 -5.51
C GLY A 125 -14.38 10.04 -5.58
N TRP A 126 -14.42 10.82 -4.49
CA TRP A 126 -15.01 12.17 -4.44
C TRP A 126 -14.00 13.28 -4.75
N GLY A 127 -12.74 12.95 -5.04
CA GLY A 127 -11.67 13.94 -5.21
C GLY A 127 -11.18 14.55 -3.89
N LEU A 128 -11.46 13.90 -2.75
CA LEU A 128 -11.11 14.39 -1.41
C LEU A 128 -9.96 13.57 -0.81
N SER A 129 -9.02 14.23 -0.15
CA SER A 129 -7.91 13.60 0.58
C SER A 129 -8.31 13.17 1.99
N MET A 130 -9.35 12.35 2.12
CA MET A 130 -9.84 11.87 3.41
C MET A 130 -10.45 10.47 3.31
N TYR A 131 -10.59 9.80 4.46
CA TYR A 131 -11.48 8.64 4.57
C TYR A 131 -12.94 9.11 4.49
N ARG A 132 -13.74 8.47 3.66
CA ARG A 132 -15.20 8.60 3.71
C ARG A 132 -15.82 7.22 3.71
N GLY A 133 -16.53 6.90 4.79
CA GLY A 133 -17.05 5.56 5.03
C GLY A 133 -18.15 5.12 4.08
N PRO A 134 -18.44 3.80 4.04
CA PRO A 134 -19.54 3.21 3.28
C PRO A 134 -20.89 3.87 3.56
N ALA A 135 -21.64 4.17 2.49
CA ALA A 135 -23.03 4.60 2.56
C ALA A 135 -23.81 4.04 1.35
N PRO A 136 -23.97 2.71 1.26
CA PRO A 136 -24.67 2.10 0.14
C PRO A 136 -26.16 2.53 0.12
N PRO A 137 -26.83 2.47 -1.04
CA PRO A 137 -28.27 2.68 -1.11
C PRO A 137 -29.06 1.84 -0.10
N ARG A 138 -30.24 2.33 0.31
CA ARG A 138 -31.10 1.57 1.22
C ARG A 138 -31.40 0.18 0.65
N ASN A 139 -31.32 -0.84 1.51
CA ASN A 139 -31.55 -2.24 1.19
C ASN A 139 -30.55 -2.87 0.20
N SER A 140 -29.35 -2.31 0.03
CA SER A 140 -28.23 -2.99 -0.64
C SER A 140 -27.08 -3.31 0.33
N VAL A 141 -26.30 -4.34 -0.01
CA VAL A 141 -25.09 -4.76 0.70
C VAL A 141 -23.94 -4.77 -0.30
N HIS A 142 -22.85 -4.13 0.07
CA HIS A 142 -21.65 -3.97 -0.75
C HIS A 142 -20.43 -4.51 0.02
N HIS A 143 -19.34 -4.77 -0.71
CA HIS A 143 -18.06 -5.19 -0.16
C HIS A 143 -17.03 -4.08 -0.36
N TYR A 144 -16.21 -3.83 0.66
CA TYR A 144 -15.32 -2.67 0.79
C TYR A 144 -13.89 -3.06 1.17
#